data_AF-A0A1V1W0Q2-F1
#
_entry.id   AF-A0A1V1W0Q2-F1
#
_cell.length_a   1.000
_cell.length_b   1.000
_cell.length_c   1.000
_cell.angle_alpha   90.00
_cell.angle_beta   90.00
_cell.angle_gamma   90.00
#
_symmetry.space_group_name_H-M   'P 1'
#
loop_
_entity.id
_entity.type
_entity.pdbx_description
1 polymer ?
#
loop_
_entity_poly.entity_id
_entity_poly.type
_entity_poly.pdbx_seq_one_letter_code
_entity_poly.pdbx_strand_id
1 'polypeptide(L)'
;MTQVYPPTAAPAPRGLDVDRPTVALGVALLSTAVVLSTYYTRLEDHLDRSNYVVGLVATAGLLGIAAAALVGVVVPRDADATTDLVAWPGAFGALGVGLMIGVGLDDAAATEYVAGAAVLLVSIAGYLLVQRAPFVVTAIVGFFVVYAQLLDDVVGFGDDDDIGAIRIAVALTVFAVLVTGAGWLLPTRALSGVVAGAVTVVGFASLSGVLAVASSFQAALAPMMAQRDYAAGGGSGLGSYDNDTWVILALALLLMVGWGACAARTGHVGFRLLVVAMAVSVTPLATVVLRAEHPTWWGVVLGAVGGALLVYVLVRSSGRSFRRQQATLPGAGGPPPYVPPTSPPPAGPPPTSPPPTSPPLP
;
A
#
# COMPACT_ATOMS: atom_id res chain seq x y z
N MET A 1 34.40 33.04 23.68
CA MET A 1 33.53 32.89 22.50
C MET A 1 32.27 32.16 22.93
N THR A 2 31.19 32.89 23.21
CA THR A 2 29.88 32.32 23.54
C THR A 2 29.18 31.98 22.23
N GLN A 3 29.02 30.69 21.95
CA GLN A 3 28.31 30.21 20.77
C GLN A 3 26.83 30.54 20.92
N VAL A 4 26.38 31.60 20.26
CA VAL A 4 24.96 31.95 20.19
C VAL A 4 24.28 30.89 19.32
N TYR A 5 23.60 29.94 19.95
CA TYR A 5 22.73 29.03 19.21
C TYR A 5 21.60 29.86 18.60
N PRO A 6 21.39 29.81 17.27
CA PRO A 6 20.21 30.43 16.68
C PRO A 6 18.97 29.83 17.36
N PRO A 7 17.94 30.65 17.67
CA PRO A 7 16.73 30.17 18.29
C PRO A 7 16.18 29.01 17.45
N THR A 8 16.04 27.85 18.08
CA THR A 8 15.47 26.65 17.47
C THR A 8 14.11 27.05 16.93
N ALA A 9 13.98 27.12 15.59
CA ALA A 9 12.74 27.50 14.95
C ALA A 9 11.63 26.62 15.54
N ALA A 10 10.60 27.24 16.11
CA ALA A 10 9.48 26.52 16.68
C ALA A 10 8.97 25.53 15.63
N PRO A 11 8.77 24.24 15.98
CA PRO A 11 8.31 23.25 15.02
C PRO A 11 7.01 23.77 14.41
N ALA A 12 7.03 23.99 13.10
CA ALA A 12 5.86 24.48 12.38
C ALA A 12 4.67 23.57 12.71
N PRO A 13 3.47 24.14 12.98
CA PRO A 13 2.30 23.34 13.28
C PRO A 13 2.09 22.34 12.14
N ARG A 14 2.12 21.04 12.47
CA ARG A 14 1.85 19.96 11.51
C ARG A 14 0.39 20.07 11.08
N GLY A 15 0.15 20.76 9.97
CA GLY A 15 -1.15 20.75 9.31
C GLY A 15 -1.53 19.31 8.93
N LEU A 16 -2.84 19.04 8.85
CA LEU A 16 -3.36 17.77 8.36
C LEU A 16 -2.85 17.50 6.94
N ASP A 17 -2.05 16.44 6.78
CA ASP A 17 -1.62 15.97 5.47
C ASP A 17 -2.73 15.11 4.86
N VAL A 18 -3.67 15.77 4.20
CA VAL A 18 -4.84 15.15 3.55
C VAL A 18 -4.45 14.33 2.31
N ASP A 19 -3.27 14.59 1.74
CA ASP A 19 -2.89 13.99 0.46
C ASP A 19 -2.50 12.51 0.67
N ARG A 20 -1.75 12.18 1.72
CA ARG A 20 -1.34 10.79 2.05
C ARG A 20 -2.49 9.78 2.25
N PRO A 21 -3.53 10.05 3.07
CA PRO A 21 -4.65 9.13 3.20
C PRO A 21 -5.47 9.04 1.91
N THR A 22 -5.56 10.12 1.13
CA THR A 22 -6.24 10.13 -0.17
C THR A 22 -5.52 9.23 -1.18
N VAL A 23 -4.19 9.25 -1.20
CA VAL A 23 -3.38 8.33 -2.02
C VAL A 23 -3.59 6.89 -1.59
N ALA A 24 -3.55 6.60 -0.29
CA ALA A 24 -3.78 5.25 0.22
C ALA A 24 -5.17 4.72 -0.18
N LEU A 25 -6.21 5.55 -0.07
CA LEU A 25 -7.57 5.21 -0.50
C LEU A 25 -7.66 4.99 -2.01
N GLY A 26 -7.04 5.88 -2.81
CA GLY A 26 -7.03 5.73 -4.27
C GLY A 26 -6.33 4.45 -4.74
N VAL A 27 -5.18 4.13 -4.14
CA VAL A 27 -4.45 2.87 -4.39
C VAL A 27 -5.26 1.67 -3.95
N ALA A 28 -5.89 1.74 -2.76
CA ALA A 28 -6.73 0.67 -2.24
C ALA A 28 -7.86 0.32 -3.23
N LEU A 29 -8.64 1.32 -3.65
CA LEU A 29 -9.79 1.12 -4.55
C LEU A 29 -9.39 0.56 -5.92
N LEU A 30 -8.31 1.08 -6.52
CA LEU A 30 -7.79 0.55 -7.78
C LEU A 30 -7.25 -0.88 -7.63
N SER A 31 -6.53 -1.17 -6.54
CA SER A 31 -6.01 -2.51 -6.26
C SER A 31 -7.15 -3.50 -6.04
N THR A 32 -8.21 -3.10 -5.33
CA THR A 32 -9.42 -3.90 -5.18
C THR A 32 -10.08 -4.18 -6.53
N ALA A 33 -10.13 -3.20 -7.44
CA ALA A 33 -10.65 -3.41 -8.80
C ALA A 33 -9.81 -4.44 -9.58
N VAL A 34 -8.49 -4.42 -9.44
CA VAL A 34 -7.59 -5.44 -10.01
C VAL A 34 -7.88 -6.83 -9.43
N VAL A 35 -8.02 -6.95 -8.11
CA VAL A 35 -8.30 -8.25 -7.46
C VAL A 35 -9.68 -8.79 -7.84
N LEU A 36 -10.72 -7.93 -7.86
CA LEU A 36 -12.04 -8.29 -8.34
C LEU A 36 -12.00 -8.78 -9.78
N SER A 37 -11.35 -8.02 -10.67
CA SER A 37 -11.15 -8.43 -12.06
C SER A 37 -10.49 -9.81 -12.14
N THR A 38 -9.37 -10.01 -11.42
CA THR A 38 -8.64 -11.28 -11.37
C THR A 38 -9.55 -12.44 -10.96
N TYR A 39 -10.32 -12.25 -9.88
CA TYR A 39 -11.20 -13.27 -9.33
C TYR A 39 -12.35 -13.64 -10.27
N TYR A 40 -13.03 -12.64 -10.84
CA TYR A 40 -14.22 -12.85 -11.66
C TYR A 40 -13.91 -13.22 -13.12
N THR A 41 -12.70 -12.94 -13.62
CA THR A 41 -12.35 -13.20 -15.03
C THR A 41 -12.35 -14.67 -15.42
N ARG A 42 -12.15 -15.61 -14.48
CA ARG A 42 -12.02 -17.06 -14.75
C ARG A 42 -13.07 -17.95 -14.07
N LEU A 43 -14.14 -17.39 -13.51
CA LEU A 43 -15.16 -18.19 -12.80
C LEU A 43 -15.92 -19.19 -13.68
N GLU A 44 -16.04 -18.91 -14.98
CA GLU A 44 -16.85 -19.69 -15.91
C GLU A 44 -16.01 -20.53 -16.90
N ASP A 45 -14.76 -20.86 -16.52
CA ASP A 45 -13.82 -21.67 -17.34
C ASP A 45 -13.42 -21.04 -18.69
N HIS A 46 -13.86 -19.80 -18.93
CA HIS A 46 -13.45 -18.98 -20.07
C HIS A 46 -13.08 -17.57 -19.60
N LEU A 47 -12.20 -16.92 -20.37
CA LEU A 47 -11.74 -15.57 -20.07
C LEU A 47 -12.87 -14.55 -20.33
N ASP A 48 -13.48 -14.01 -19.27
CA ASP A 48 -14.33 -12.83 -19.39
C ASP A 48 -13.46 -11.60 -19.68
N ARG A 49 -13.41 -11.25 -20.97
CA ARG A 49 -12.64 -10.12 -21.50
C ARG A 49 -13.05 -8.80 -20.86
N SER A 50 -14.31 -8.63 -20.48
CA SER A 50 -14.80 -7.38 -19.92
C SER A 50 -14.19 -7.15 -18.54
N ASN A 51 -14.26 -8.15 -17.67
CA ASN A 51 -13.62 -8.13 -16.37
C ASN A 51 -12.09 -8.01 -16.51
N TYR A 52 -11.49 -8.74 -17.44
CA TYR A 52 -10.03 -8.72 -17.65
C TYR A 52 -9.52 -7.33 -18.06
N VAL A 53 -10.22 -6.66 -18.99
CA VAL A 53 -9.89 -5.30 -19.42
C VAL A 53 -9.99 -4.30 -18.27
N VAL A 54 -10.96 -4.44 -17.36
CA VAL A 54 -11.07 -3.57 -16.18
C VAL A 54 -9.82 -3.69 -15.30
N GLY A 55 -9.33 -4.92 -15.06
CA GLY A 55 -8.10 -5.15 -14.29
C GLY A 55 -6.85 -4.60 -14.97
N LEU A 56 -6.74 -4.76 -16.30
CA LEU A 56 -5.66 -4.17 -17.09
C LEU A 56 -5.67 -2.65 -17.02
N VAL A 57 -6.83 -2.01 -17.16
CA VAL A 57 -6.97 -0.55 -17.08
C VAL A 57 -6.64 -0.04 -15.67
N ALA A 58 -7.10 -0.73 -14.62
CA ALA A 58 -6.77 -0.36 -13.24
C ALA A 58 -5.26 -0.49 -12.95
N THR A 59 -4.64 -1.59 -13.42
CA THR A 59 -3.19 -1.83 -13.31
C THR A 59 -2.39 -0.76 -14.07
N ALA A 60 -2.79 -0.47 -15.30
CA ALA A 60 -2.18 0.59 -16.11
C ALA A 60 -2.37 1.96 -15.47
N GLY A 61 -3.51 2.23 -14.83
CA GLY A 61 -3.76 3.45 -14.07
C GLY A 61 -2.80 3.62 -12.89
N LEU A 62 -2.60 2.58 -12.10
CA LEU A 62 -1.65 2.58 -10.97
C LEU A 62 -0.22 2.88 -11.45
N LEU A 63 0.26 2.17 -12.49
CA LEU A 63 1.59 2.37 -13.05
C LEU A 63 1.73 3.73 -13.76
N GLY A 64 0.70 4.14 -14.51
CA GLY A 64 0.68 5.42 -15.24
C GLY A 64 0.76 6.61 -14.30
N ILE A 65 0.06 6.57 -13.17
CA ILE A 65 0.14 7.63 -12.14
C ILE A 65 1.51 7.63 -11.47
N ALA A 66 2.06 6.46 -11.14
CA ALA A 66 3.42 6.37 -10.59
C ALA A 66 4.46 6.95 -11.56
N ALA A 67 4.36 6.61 -12.85
CA ALA A 67 5.24 7.11 -13.89
C ALA A 67 5.08 8.63 -14.10
N ALA A 68 3.85 9.13 -14.12
CA ALA A 68 3.57 10.56 -14.26
C ALA A 68 4.14 11.38 -13.09
N ALA A 69 4.03 10.84 -11.87
CA ALA A 69 4.63 11.44 -10.68
C ALA A 69 6.18 11.37 -10.72
N LEU A 70 6.76 10.28 -11.25
CA LEU A 70 8.21 10.07 -11.34
C LEU A 70 8.88 11.00 -12.36
N VAL A 71 8.32 11.12 -13.57
CA VAL A 71 8.90 11.93 -14.65
C VAL A 71 8.83 13.43 -14.32
N GLY A 72 8.12 13.82 -13.27
CA GLY A 72 8.08 15.21 -12.83
C GLY A 72 7.40 16.11 -13.86
N VAL A 73 6.58 15.55 -14.75
CA VAL A 73 5.72 16.29 -15.70
C VAL A 73 4.85 17.31 -14.96
N VAL A 74 4.71 17.16 -13.64
CA VAL A 74 3.78 17.95 -12.84
C VAL A 74 4.34 18.45 -11.49
N VAL A 75 5.47 17.96 -10.95
CA VAL A 75 5.94 18.34 -9.59
C VAL A 75 7.48 18.50 -9.49
N PRO A 76 8.03 19.64 -9.01
CA PRO A 76 9.40 19.78 -8.55
C PRO A 76 9.63 18.98 -7.26
N ARG A 77 10.88 18.60 -7.00
CA ARG A 77 11.33 17.67 -5.95
C ARG A 77 11.08 18.13 -4.50
N ASP A 78 9.84 18.36 -4.09
CA ASP A 78 9.46 18.25 -2.68
C ASP A 78 9.46 16.76 -2.34
N ALA A 79 10.55 16.31 -1.72
CA ALA A 79 11.04 14.93 -1.77
C ALA A 79 10.12 13.88 -1.14
N ASP A 80 9.20 14.24 -0.24
CA ASP A 80 8.46 13.25 0.58
C ASP A 80 7.04 12.94 0.10
N ALA A 81 6.26 13.94 -0.32
CA ALA A 81 4.88 13.69 -0.81
C ALA A 81 4.87 13.10 -2.23
N THR A 82 5.81 13.53 -3.07
CA THR A 82 6.00 13.01 -4.43
C THR A 82 6.46 11.56 -4.42
N THR A 83 7.31 11.18 -3.47
CA THR A 83 7.76 9.79 -3.36
C THR A 83 6.66 8.84 -2.90
N ASP A 84 5.69 9.29 -2.12
CA ASP A 84 4.51 8.46 -1.78
C ASP A 84 3.59 8.22 -2.99
N LEU A 85 3.39 9.24 -3.85
CA LEU A 85 2.63 9.12 -5.10
C LEU A 85 3.28 8.23 -6.16
N VAL A 86 4.61 8.06 -6.10
CA VAL A 86 5.32 7.13 -6.99
C VAL A 86 5.34 5.73 -6.38
N ALA A 87 5.75 5.62 -5.11
CA ALA A 87 6.04 4.32 -4.51
C ALA A 87 4.80 3.47 -4.27
N TRP A 88 3.69 4.05 -3.80
CA TRP A 88 2.50 3.29 -3.48
C TRP A 88 1.74 2.82 -4.73
N PRO A 89 1.32 3.70 -5.66
CA PRO A 89 0.70 3.24 -6.90
C PRO A 89 1.63 2.34 -7.71
N GLY A 90 2.94 2.63 -7.75
CA GLY A 90 3.90 1.83 -8.50
C GLY A 90 4.05 0.42 -7.97
N ALA A 91 4.15 0.25 -6.63
CA ALA A 91 4.27 -1.06 -6.02
C ALA A 91 3.01 -1.92 -6.22
N PHE A 92 1.83 -1.36 -5.99
CA PHE A 92 0.57 -2.06 -6.21
C PHE A 92 0.29 -2.31 -7.71
N GLY A 93 0.74 -1.41 -8.58
CA GLY A 93 0.74 -1.62 -10.03
C GLY A 93 1.63 -2.79 -10.44
N ALA A 94 2.79 -2.98 -9.81
CA ALA A 94 3.67 -4.14 -10.05
C ALA A 94 2.97 -5.45 -9.67
N LEU A 95 2.26 -5.50 -8.54
CA LEU A 95 1.42 -6.64 -8.17
C LEU A 95 0.31 -6.89 -9.20
N GLY A 96 -0.37 -5.82 -9.63
CA GLY A 96 -1.41 -5.93 -10.65
C GLY A 96 -0.90 -6.50 -11.97
N VAL A 97 0.31 -6.15 -12.39
CA VAL A 97 0.96 -6.75 -13.58
C VAL A 97 1.09 -8.27 -13.42
N GLY A 98 1.58 -8.74 -12.27
CA GLY A 98 1.67 -10.17 -11.98
C GLY A 98 0.32 -10.87 -12.06
N LEU A 99 -0.70 -10.32 -11.39
CA LEU A 99 -2.05 -10.88 -11.38
C LEU A 99 -2.65 -10.96 -12.79
N MET A 100 -2.54 -9.88 -13.58
CA MET A 100 -3.08 -9.85 -14.93
C MET A 100 -2.33 -10.80 -15.88
N ILE A 101 -1.01 -10.92 -15.74
CA ILE A 101 -0.24 -11.93 -16.49
C ILE A 101 -0.67 -13.35 -16.10
N GLY A 102 -0.84 -13.61 -14.80
CA GLY A 102 -1.31 -14.89 -14.29
C GLY A 102 -2.63 -15.32 -14.92
N VAL A 103 -3.63 -14.45 -14.84
CA VAL A 103 -4.97 -14.68 -15.42
C VAL A 103 -4.95 -14.80 -16.95
N GLY A 104 -4.06 -14.05 -17.61
CA GLY A 104 -3.94 -14.06 -19.06
C GLY A 104 -3.32 -15.34 -19.62
N LEU A 105 -2.40 -15.97 -18.89
CA LEU A 105 -1.68 -17.18 -19.32
C LEU A 105 -2.43 -18.47 -18.96
N ASP A 106 -3.04 -18.53 -17.77
CA ASP A 106 -3.95 -19.55 -17.18
C ASP A 106 -3.54 -21.04 -17.22
N ASP A 107 -2.84 -21.52 -18.26
CA ASP A 107 -2.65 -22.96 -18.52
C ASP A 107 -1.19 -23.37 -18.75
N ALA A 108 -0.22 -22.46 -18.54
CA ALA A 108 1.19 -22.82 -18.59
C ALA A 108 1.67 -23.24 -17.20
N ALA A 109 2.40 -24.36 -17.10
CA ALA A 109 3.17 -24.71 -15.90
C ALA A 109 4.16 -23.59 -15.47
N ALA A 110 4.44 -22.64 -16.37
CA ALA A 110 5.29 -21.47 -16.12
C ALA A 110 4.53 -20.23 -15.63
N THR A 111 3.18 -20.24 -15.52
CA THR A 111 2.37 -19.04 -15.26
C THR A 111 2.78 -18.35 -13.96
N GLU A 112 2.91 -19.08 -12.86
CA GLU A 112 3.31 -18.52 -11.57
C GLU A 112 4.74 -17.97 -11.59
N TYR A 113 5.66 -18.66 -12.25
CA TYR A 113 7.03 -18.16 -12.44
C TYR A 113 7.05 -16.84 -13.20
N VAL A 114 6.33 -16.74 -14.32
CA VAL A 114 6.31 -15.54 -15.16
C VAL A 114 5.62 -14.40 -14.42
N ALA A 115 4.48 -14.65 -13.76
CA ALA A 115 3.77 -13.66 -12.97
C ALA A 115 4.63 -13.14 -11.80
N GLY A 116 5.17 -14.05 -10.98
CA GLY A 116 6.02 -13.70 -9.84
C GLY A 116 7.31 -12.99 -10.26
N ALA A 117 7.97 -13.45 -11.33
CA ALA A 117 9.15 -12.79 -11.89
C ALA A 117 8.83 -11.40 -12.42
N ALA A 118 7.68 -11.20 -13.08
CA ALA A 118 7.26 -9.88 -13.54
C ALA A 118 7.06 -8.91 -12.37
N VAL A 119 6.36 -9.34 -11.31
CA VAL A 119 6.21 -8.54 -10.07
C VAL A 119 7.58 -8.18 -9.51
N LEU A 120 8.48 -9.16 -9.40
CA LEU A 120 9.82 -9.00 -8.84
C LEU A 120 10.64 -8.00 -9.65
N LEU A 121 10.69 -8.15 -10.98
CA LEU A 121 11.45 -7.28 -11.88
C LEU A 121 10.94 -5.84 -11.88
N VAL A 122 9.61 -5.65 -11.99
CA VAL A 122 8.99 -4.32 -11.95
C VAL A 122 9.21 -3.67 -10.59
N SER A 123 9.13 -4.45 -9.50
CA SER A 123 9.38 -3.96 -8.14
C SER A 123 10.84 -3.59 -7.91
N ILE A 124 11.80 -4.37 -8.40
CA ILE A 124 13.23 -4.04 -8.34
C ILE A 124 13.50 -2.76 -9.12
N ALA A 125 12.97 -2.62 -10.33
CA ALA A 125 13.11 -1.40 -11.13
C ALA A 125 12.54 -0.18 -10.39
N GLY A 126 11.34 -0.29 -9.82
CA GLY A 126 10.73 0.76 -9.00
C GLY A 126 11.55 1.11 -7.76
N TYR A 127 12.12 0.10 -7.08
CA TYR A 127 13.00 0.31 -5.94
C TYR A 127 14.30 1.02 -6.33
N LEU A 128 14.92 0.66 -7.46
CA LEU A 128 16.13 1.32 -7.94
C LEU A 128 15.89 2.79 -8.31
N LEU A 129 14.70 3.12 -8.81
CA LEU A 129 14.32 4.48 -9.20
C LEU A 129 13.95 5.38 -8.00
N VAL A 130 13.29 4.82 -6.98
CA VAL A 130 12.66 5.62 -5.91
C VAL A 130 13.23 5.34 -4.52
N GLN A 131 13.85 4.16 -4.32
CA GLN A 131 14.47 3.70 -3.08
C GLN A 131 13.51 3.70 -1.87
N ARG A 132 12.26 3.27 -2.09
CA ARG A 132 11.20 3.26 -1.06
C ARG A 132 10.72 1.85 -0.72
N ALA A 133 10.27 1.70 0.53
CA ALA A 133 9.86 0.43 1.11
C ALA A 133 8.70 -0.30 0.40
N PRO A 134 7.67 0.36 -0.18
CA PRO A 134 6.56 -0.36 -0.83
C PRO A 134 7.03 -1.32 -1.92
N PHE A 135 8.01 -0.93 -2.74
CA PHE A 135 8.58 -1.80 -3.77
C PHE A 135 9.35 -3.00 -3.20
N VAL A 136 9.97 -2.85 -2.02
CA VAL A 136 10.61 -3.99 -1.35
C VAL A 136 9.56 -5.01 -0.93
N VAL A 137 8.42 -4.53 -0.40
CA VAL A 137 7.30 -5.41 -0.02
C VAL A 137 6.80 -6.19 -1.22
N THR A 138 6.57 -5.53 -2.35
CA THR A 138 6.03 -6.19 -3.54
C THR A 138 7.06 -7.07 -4.24
N ALA A 139 8.35 -6.73 -4.17
CA ALA A 139 9.43 -7.61 -4.59
C ALA A 139 9.45 -8.90 -3.76
N ILE A 140 9.29 -8.80 -2.44
CA ILE A 140 9.19 -9.97 -1.55
C ILE A 140 7.98 -10.82 -1.94
N VAL A 141 6.83 -10.21 -2.22
CA VAL A 141 5.64 -10.94 -2.69
C VAL A 141 5.89 -11.63 -4.04
N GLY A 142 6.49 -10.96 -5.01
CA GLY A 142 6.84 -11.58 -6.29
C GLY A 142 7.82 -12.74 -6.15
N PHE A 143 8.82 -12.59 -5.28
CA PHE A 143 9.76 -13.66 -4.94
C PHE A 143 9.06 -14.83 -4.23
N PHE A 144 8.10 -14.55 -3.34
CA PHE A 144 7.30 -15.58 -2.69
C PHE A 144 6.54 -16.44 -3.69
N VAL A 145 5.90 -15.83 -4.69
CA VAL A 145 5.17 -16.56 -5.74
C VAL A 145 6.11 -17.49 -6.51
N VAL A 146 7.26 -16.99 -6.96
CA VAL A 146 8.28 -17.81 -7.65
C VAL A 146 8.78 -18.95 -6.76
N TYR A 147 9.01 -18.67 -5.48
CA TYR A 147 9.48 -19.66 -4.51
C TYR A 147 8.42 -20.73 -4.22
N ALA A 148 7.14 -20.34 -4.14
CA ALA A 148 6.03 -21.26 -3.92
C ALA A 148 5.91 -22.26 -5.06
N GLN A 149 5.92 -21.79 -6.32
CA GLN A 149 5.92 -22.67 -7.49
C GLN A 149 7.16 -23.58 -7.53
N LEU A 150 8.35 -23.04 -7.23
CA LEU A 150 9.58 -23.86 -7.20
C LEU A 150 9.51 -24.98 -6.16
N LEU A 151 8.93 -24.70 -5.00
CA LEU A 151 8.71 -25.73 -4.00
C LEU A 151 7.69 -26.77 -4.48
N ASP A 152 6.62 -26.35 -5.16
CA ASP A 152 5.64 -27.28 -5.72
C ASP A 152 6.29 -28.24 -6.72
N ASP A 153 7.09 -27.71 -7.65
CA ASP A 153 7.79 -28.50 -8.67
C ASP A 153 8.83 -29.46 -8.06
N VAL A 154 9.56 -29.05 -7.01
CA VAL A 154 10.67 -29.84 -6.44
C VAL A 154 10.18 -30.85 -5.42
N VAL A 155 9.25 -30.46 -4.55
CA VAL A 155 8.76 -31.31 -3.47
C VAL A 155 7.64 -32.22 -3.96
N GLY A 156 6.95 -31.84 -5.04
CA GLY A 156 5.78 -32.54 -5.55
C GLY A 156 4.70 -32.53 -4.49
N PHE A 157 3.98 -31.41 -4.35
CA PHE A 157 2.79 -31.38 -3.50
C PHE A 157 1.70 -32.23 -4.16
N GLY A 158 1.84 -33.56 -4.11
CA GLY A 158 0.79 -34.48 -4.53
C GLY A 158 -0.50 -34.22 -3.74
N ASP A 159 -1.63 -34.55 -4.34
CA ASP A 159 -3.02 -34.25 -3.93
C ASP A 159 -3.46 -34.77 -2.54
N ASP A 160 -2.54 -35.22 -1.68
CA ASP A 160 -2.85 -35.69 -0.33
C ASP A 160 -3.10 -34.48 0.62
N ASP A 161 -4.38 -34.19 0.82
CA ASP A 161 -4.95 -33.06 1.59
C ASP A 161 -4.40 -32.93 3.03
N ASP A 162 -4.07 -34.04 3.70
CA ASP A 162 -3.66 -34.03 5.12
C ASP A 162 -2.23 -33.48 5.36
N ILE A 163 -1.38 -33.42 4.32
CA ILE A 163 0.01 -32.95 4.44
C ILE A 163 0.19 -31.50 3.93
N GLY A 164 -0.82 -30.95 3.26
CA GLY A 164 -0.75 -29.61 2.65
C GLY A 164 -0.52 -28.48 3.66
N ALA A 165 -1.27 -28.46 4.77
CA ALA A 165 -1.21 -27.36 5.74
C ALA A 165 0.15 -27.25 6.46
N ILE A 166 0.75 -28.39 6.85
CA ILE A 166 2.06 -28.42 7.51
C ILE A 166 3.16 -27.98 6.54
N ARG A 167 3.07 -28.39 5.26
CA ARG A 167 4.04 -28.00 4.22
C ARG A 167 4.00 -26.52 3.91
N ILE A 168 2.81 -25.93 3.79
CA ILE A 168 2.64 -24.48 3.61
C ILE A 168 3.22 -23.72 4.80
N ALA A 169 2.98 -24.17 6.04
CA ALA A 169 3.54 -23.55 7.23
C ALA A 169 5.08 -23.61 7.25
N VAL A 170 5.68 -24.74 6.86
CA VAL A 170 7.14 -24.88 6.73
C VAL A 170 7.68 -23.98 5.62
N ALA A 171 7.04 -23.93 4.46
CA ALA A 171 7.43 -23.08 3.33
C ALA A 171 7.41 -21.59 3.72
N LEU A 172 6.34 -21.13 4.38
CA LEU A 172 6.23 -19.78 4.93
C LEU A 172 7.31 -19.48 5.97
N THR A 173 7.63 -20.46 6.83
CA THR A 173 8.68 -20.31 7.85
C THR A 173 10.06 -20.16 7.22
N VAL A 174 10.39 -21.02 6.26
CA VAL A 174 11.67 -20.94 5.52
C VAL A 174 11.76 -19.62 4.76
N PHE A 175 10.68 -19.24 4.08
CA PHE A 175 10.60 -17.97 3.38
C PHE A 175 10.82 -16.78 4.32
N ALA A 176 10.14 -16.76 5.47
CA ALA A 176 10.30 -15.72 6.48
C ALA A 176 11.75 -15.62 6.99
N VAL A 177 12.42 -16.76 7.22
CA VAL A 177 13.84 -16.80 7.61
C VAL A 177 14.73 -16.24 6.50
N LEU A 178 14.52 -16.63 5.24
CA LEU A 178 15.30 -16.14 4.09
C LEU A 178 15.16 -14.62 3.92
N VAL A 179 13.93 -14.10 3.96
CA VAL A 179 13.67 -12.66 3.82
C VAL A 179 14.23 -11.87 5.01
N THR A 180 14.12 -12.41 6.22
CA THR A 180 14.67 -11.78 7.43
C THR A 180 16.19 -11.73 7.37
N GLY A 181 16.83 -12.81 6.91
CA GLY A 181 18.28 -12.87 6.70
C GLY A 181 18.75 -11.90 5.61
N ALA A 182 18.09 -11.87 4.45
CA ALA A 182 18.40 -10.96 3.36
C ALA A 182 18.21 -9.48 3.76
N GLY A 183 17.15 -9.20 4.51
CA GLY A 183 16.84 -7.89 5.06
C GLY A 183 17.90 -7.33 6.01
N TRP A 184 18.64 -8.22 6.68
CA TRP A 184 19.73 -7.86 7.58
C TRP A 184 20.95 -7.27 6.87
N LEU A 185 21.11 -7.58 5.58
CA LEU A 185 22.18 -7.05 4.73
C LEU A 185 21.89 -5.63 4.21
N LEU A 186 20.64 -5.15 4.33
CA LEU A 186 20.23 -3.83 3.85
C LEU A 186 20.37 -2.75 4.95
N PRO A 187 20.63 -1.48 4.61
CA PRO A 187 20.67 -0.36 5.57
C PRO A 187 19.35 -0.14 6.32
N THR A 188 18.25 -0.68 5.81
CA THR A 188 16.87 -0.55 6.32
C THR A 188 16.42 -1.79 7.10
N ARG A 189 17.30 -2.30 7.98
CA ARG A 189 17.12 -3.54 8.76
C ARG A 189 15.76 -3.63 9.48
N ALA A 190 15.31 -2.53 10.09
CA ALA A 190 14.04 -2.47 10.82
C ALA A 190 12.79 -2.60 9.91
N LEU A 191 12.88 -2.17 8.65
CA LEU A 191 11.77 -2.24 7.70
C LEU A 191 11.62 -3.64 7.12
N SER A 192 12.73 -4.34 6.87
CA SER A 192 12.70 -5.68 6.30
C SER A 192 12.06 -6.74 7.22
N GLY A 193 12.33 -6.69 8.53
CA GLY A 193 11.69 -7.59 9.50
C GLY A 193 10.21 -7.30 9.72
N VAL A 194 9.81 -6.02 9.69
CA VAL A 194 8.40 -5.62 9.78
C VAL A 194 7.63 -6.00 8.51
N VAL A 195 8.25 -5.89 7.35
CA VAL A 195 7.66 -6.29 6.06
C VAL A 195 7.59 -7.81 5.94
N ALA A 196 8.63 -8.54 6.33
CA ALA A 196 8.61 -10.00 6.39
C ALA A 196 7.52 -10.48 7.37
N GLY A 197 7.45 -9.89 8.57
CA GLY A 197 6.38 -10.15 9.52
C GLY A 197 4.99 -9.81 8.97
N ALA A 198 4.84 -8.67 8.28
CA ALA A 198 3.56 -8.29 7.68
C ALA A 198 3.15 -9.19 6.51
N VAL A 199 4.08 -9.62 5.66
CA VAL A 199 3.80 -10.58 4.57
C VAL A 199 3.51 -11.96 5.14
N THR A 200 4.21 -12.38 6.19
CA THR A 200 3.92 -13.65 6.88
C THR A 200 2.56 -13.58 7.58
N VAL A 201 2.20 -12.45 8.18
CA VAL A 201 0.89 -12.22 8.82
C VAL A 201 -0.21 -12.08 7.79
N VAL A 202 0.02 -11.43 6.65
CA VAL A 202 -0.95 -11.34 5.56
C VAL A 202 -1.11 -12.69 4.88
N GLY A 203 -0.03 -13.45 4.68
CA GLY A 203 -0.05 -14.83 4.19
C GLY A 203 -0.74 -15.76 5.17
N PHE A 204 -0.46 -15.65 6.47
CA PHE A 204 -1.20 -16.36 7.50
C PHE A 204 -2.65 -15.90 7.57
N ALA A 205 -2.97 -14.61 7.43
CA ALA A 205 -4.32 -14.10 7.50
C ALA A 205 -5.13 -14.37 6.23
N SER A 206 -4.49 -14.53 5.07
CA SER A 206 -5.15 -14.97 3.83
C SER A 206 -5.37 -16.48 3.88
N LEU A 207 -4.39 -17.28 4.28
CA LEU A 207 -4.57 -18.72 4.50
C LEU A 207 -5.57 -19.00 5.62
N SER A 208 -5.38 -18.41 6.79
CA SER A 208 -6.31 -18.53 7.93
C SER A 208 -7.63 -17.84 7.64
N GLY A 209 -7.70 -16.81 6.81
CA GLY A 209 -8.94 -16.14 6.43
C GLY A 209 -9.75 -16.97 5.46
N VAL A 210 -9.11 -17.54 4.44
CA VAL A 210 -9.74 -18.49 3.52
C VAL A 210 -10.15 -19.76 4.27
N LEU A 211 -9.28 -20.29 5.15
CA LEU A 211 -9.58 -21.48 5.96
C LEU A 211 -10.58 -21.18 7.09
N ALA A 212 -10.57 -20.00 7.71
CA ALA A 212 -11.55 -19.60 8.73
C ALA A 212 -12.90 -19.29 8.10
N VAL A 213 -12.95 -18.66 6.92
CA VAL A 213 -14.19 -18.47 6.16
C VAL A 213 -14.71 -19.82 5.69
N ALA A 214 -13.87 -20.69 5.11
CA ALA A 214 -14.27 -22.02 4.69
C ALA A 214 -14.72 -22.91 5.87
N SER A 215 -14.02 -22.87 7.00
CA SER A 215 -14.35 -23.65 8.20
C SER A 215 -15.51 -23.05 9.02
N SER A 216 -15.69 -21.74 9.05
CA SER A 216 -16.88 -21.11 9.64
C SER A 216 -18.10 -21.30 8.76
N PHE A 217 -17.96 -21.31 7.43
CA PHE A 217 -19.01 -21.78 6.53
C PHE A 217 -19.31 -23.26 6.74
N GLN A 218 -18.31 -24.14 6.81
CA GLN A 218 -18.52 -25.56 7.10
C GLN A 218 -19.14 -25.80 8.48
N ALA A 219 -18.72 -25.07 9.51
CA ALA A 219 -19.26 -25.23 10.87
C ALA A 219 -20.65 -24.61 11.04
N ALA A 220 -20.95 -23.52 10.33
CA ALA A 220 -22.31 -22.95 10.27
C ALA A 220 -23.25 -23.79 9.40
N LEU A 221 -22.72 -24.44 8.35
CA LEU A 221 -23.46 -25.36 7.48
C LEU A 221 -23.54 -26.78 8.06
N ALA A 222 -22.68 -27.19 8.99
CA ALA A 222 -22.66 -28.54 9.54
C ALA A 222 -23.99 -28.93 10.23
N PRO A 223 -24.62 -28.09 11.08
CA PRO A 223 -25.96 -28.34 11.60
C PRO A 223 -27.01 -28.35 10.48
N MET A 224 -26.85 -27.51 9.46
CA MET A 224 -27.80 -27.34 8.36
C MET A 224 -27.73 -28.47 7.31
N MET A 225 -26.56 -29.08 7.12
CA MET A 225 -26.33 -30.28 6.29
C MET A 225 -26.77 -31.54 7.05
N ALA A 226 -26.47 -31.63 8.35
CA ALA A 226 -27.02 -32.67 9.22
C ALA A 226 -28.55 -32.62 9.33
N GLN A 227 -29.16 -31.43 9.14
CA GLN A 227 -30.60 -31.23 9.14
C GLN A 227 -31.22 -31.30 7.73
N ARG A 228 -30.43 -31.19 6.65
CA ARG A 228 -30.85 -31.38 5.26
C ARG A 228 -31.18 -32.85 4.95
N ASP A 229 -30.47 -33.77 5.57
CA ASP A 229 -30.80 -35.20 5.53
C ASP A 229 -32.11 -35.53 6.29
N TYR A 230 -32.58 -34.60 7.16
CA TYR A 230 -33.86 -34.72 7.88
C TYR A 230 -35.01 -33.87 7.31
N ALA A 231 -34.73 -32.84 6.50
CA ALA A 231 -35.71 -31.81 6.11
C ALA A 231 -35.70 -31.53 4.60
N ALA A 232 -35.93 -32.56 3.78
CA ALA A 232 -36.22 -32.46 2.35
C ALA A 232 -37.59 -31.79 2.03
N GLY A 233 -37.96 -30.70 2.70
CA GLY A 233 -39.18 -29.96 2.40
C GLY A 233 -39.34 -28.66 3.20
N GLY A 234 -39.19 -27.51 2.54
CA GLY A 234 -39.67 -26.20 3.03
C GLY A 234 -38.55 -25.15 3.16
N GLY A 235 -38.37 -24.33 2.13
CA GLY A 235 -37.30 -23.35 2.02
C GLY A 235 -37.52 -22.04 2.80
N SER A 236 -36.45 -21.53 3.43
CA SER A 236 -36.25 -20.12 3.80
C SER A 236 -34.83 -19.85 4.35
N GLY A 237 -33.78 -20.37 3.72
CA GLY A 237 -32.42 -20.34 4.29
C GLY A 237 -31.45 -19.26 3.79
N LEU A 238 -31.74 -18.55 2.70
CA LEU A 238 -30.73 -17.71 2.01
C LEU A 238 -30.73 -16.22 2.42
N GLY A 239 -31.86 -15.66 2.88
CA GLY A 239 -31.97 -14.22 3.18
C GLY A 239 -31.26 -13.75 4.45
N SER A 240 -30.81 -14.66 5.34
CA SER A 240 -30.14 -14.30 6.60
C SER A 240 -28.67 -13.92 6.39
N TYR A 241 -27.99 -14.47 5.39
CA TYR A 241 -26.55 -14.27 5.18
C TYR A 241 -26.22 -12.93 4.51
N ASP A 242 -27.14 -12.38 3.73
CA ASP A 242 -26.96 -11.07 3.10
C ASP A 242 -26.83 -9.95 4.14
N ASN A 243 -27.69 -9.97 5.17
CA ASN A 243 -27.70 -8.96 6.22
C ASN A 243 -26.39 -8.94 7.04
N ASP A 244 -25.88 -10.10 7.41
CA ASP A 244 -24.62 -10.22 8.17
C ASP A 244 -23.41 -9.72 7.37
N THR A 245 -23.42 -9.95 6.05
CA THR A 245 -22.37 -9.49 5.16
C THR A 245 -22.34 -7.97 5.04
N TRP A 246 -23.51 -7.32 4.96
CA TRP A 246 -23.62 -5.86 4.99
C TRP A 246 -23.12 -5.26 6.30
N VAL A 247 -23.36 -5.92 7.44
CA VAL A 247 -22.84 -5.50 8.74
C VAL A 247 -21.31 -5.58 8.79
N ILE A 248 -20.73 -6.69 8.30
CA ILE A 248 -19.27 -6.86 8.24
C ILE A 248 -18.64 -5.79 7.33
N LEU A 249 -19.23 -5.52 6.17
CA LEU A 249 -18.81 -4.43 5.28
C LEU A 249 -18.85 -3.07 5.97
N ALA A 250 -19.92 -2.77 6.72
CA ALA A 250 -20.06 -1.50 7.44
C ALA A 250 -18.99 -1.35 8.53
N LEU A 251 -18.70 -2.42 9.29
CA LEU A 251 -17.63 -2.41 10.29
C LEU A 251 -16.24 -2.27 9.65
N ALA A 252 -15.99 -2.95 8.53
CA ALA A 252 -14.76 -2.83 7.78
C ALA A 252 -14.55 -1.40 7.26
N LEU A 253 -15.62 -0.78 6.73
CA LEU A 253 -15.61 0.62 6.30
C LEU A 253 -15.30 1.56 7.47
N LEU A 254 -15.92 1.34 8.63
CA LEU A 254 -15.69 2.15 9.82
C LEU A 254 -14.23 2.04 10.31
N LEU A 255 -13.66 0.83 10.28
CA LEU A 255 -12.24 0.61 10.59
C LEU A 255 -11.32 1.31 9.59
N MET A 256 -11.61 1.22 8.29
CA MET A 256 -10.85 1.93 7.25
C MET A 256 -10.89 3.45 7.46
N VAL A 257 -12.05 4.02 7.79
CA VAL A 257 -12.19 5.45 8.13
C VAL A 257 -11.38 5.79 9.38
N GLY A 258 -11.44 4.95 10.41
CA GLY A 258 -10.67 5.12 11.66
C GLY A 258 -9.16 5.13 11.41
N TRP A 259 -8.64 4.13 10.68
CA TRP A 259 -7.23 4.06 10.32
C TRP A 259 -6.82 5.18 9.37
N GLY A 260 -7.69 5.60 8.44
CA GLY A 260 -7.47 6.76 7.58
C GLY A 260 -7.31 8.05 8.39
N ALA A 261 -8.16 8.26 9.41
CA ALA A 261 -8.05 9.39 10.33
C ALA A 261 -6.77 9.33 11.18
N CYS A 262 -6.40 8.15 11.69
CA CYS A 262 -5.13 7.93 12.39
C CYS A 262 -3.93 8.22 11.48
N ALA A 263 -3.96 7.78 10.21
CA ALA A 263 -2.94 8.06 9.23
C ALA A 263 -2.82 9.56 8.95
N ALA A 264 -3.95 10.27 8.80
CA ALA A 264 -3.99 11.71 8.57
C ALA A 264 -3.40 12.51 9.73
N ARG A 265 -3.65 12.09 10.98
CA ARG A 265 -3.12 12.77 12.17
C ARG A 265 -1.66 12.46 12.48
N THR A 266 -1.27 11.20 12.35
CA THR A 266 0.06 10.73 12.80
C THR A 266 1.10 10.70 11.70
N GLY A 267 0.67 10.62 10.43
CA GLY A 267 1.55 10.40 9.29
C GLY A 267 2.17 9.00 9.22
N HIS A 268 1.84 8.09 10.14
CA HIS A 268 2.43 6.74 10.18
C HIS A 268 2.01 5.89 8.97
N VAL A 269 2.99 5.24 8.37
CA VAL A 269 2.84 4.36 7.20
C VAL A 269 1.98 3.13 7.52
N GLY A 270 2.06 2.61 8.75
CA GLY A 270 1.33 1.40 9.17
C GLY A 270 -0.19 1.53 9.03
N PHE A 271 -0.78 2.65 9.42
CA PHE A 271 -2.23 2.86 9.27
C PHE A 271 -2.69 2.90 7.81
N ARG A 272 -1.83 3.36 6.89
CA ARG A 272 -2.13 3.35 5.45
C ARG A 272 -2.11 1.92 4.89
N LEU A 273 -1.15 1.10 5.34
CA LEU A 273 -1.11 -0.33 4.99
C LEU A 273 -2.39 -1.04 5.44
N LEU A 274 -2.89 -0.74 6.65
CA LEU A 274 -4.12 -1.36 7.17
C LEU A 274 -5.34 -1.01 6.32
N VAL A 275 -5.49 0.26 5.89
CA VAL A 275 -6.59 0.67 5.00
C VAL A 275 -6.55 -0.10 3.68
N VAL A 276 -5.36 -0.17 3.05
CA VAL A 276 -5.20 -0.87 1.77
C VAL A 276 -5.45 -2.37 1.93
N ALA A 277 -4.86 -2.99 2.95
CA ALA A 277 -5.03 -4.41 3.22
C ALA A 277 -6.52 -4.77 3.43
N MET A 278 -7.25 -3.98 4.20
CA MET A 278 -8.68 -4.20 4.47
C MET A 278 -9.53 -4.07 3.20
N ALA A 279 -9.30 -3.04 2.39
CA ALA A 279 -10.03 -2.84 1.15
C ALA A 279 -9.78 -3.97 0.12
N VAL A 280 -8.52 -4.41 0.00
CA VAL A 280 -8.14 -5.45 -0.97
C VAL A 280 -8.62 -6.84 -0.56
N SER A 281 -8.82 -7.09 0.73
CA SER A 281 -9.28 -8.39 1.26
C SER A 281 -10.79 -8.46 1.45
N VAL A 282 -11.38 -7.51 2.17
CA VAL A 282 -12.79 -7.57 2.59
C VAL A 282 -13.72 -7.30 1.41
N THR A 283 -13.37 -6.37 0.51
CA THR A 283 -14.27 -6.01 -0.59
C THR A 283 -14.49 -7.16 -1.57
N PRO A 284 -13.46 -7.87 -2.06
CA PRO A 284 -13.68 -9.05 -2.91
C PRO A 284 -14.43 -10.17 -2.20
N LEU A 285 -14.13 -10.40 -0.91
CA LEU A 285 -14.85 -11.39 -0.13
C LEU A 285 -16.34 -11.05 -0.04
N ALA A 286 -16.67 -9.78 0.20
CA ALA A 286 -18.05 -9.34 0.28
C ALA A 286 -18.79 -9.44 -1.05
N THR A 287 -18.14 -9.17 -2.19
CA THR A 287 -18.80 -9.35 -3.50
C THR A 287 -19.11 -10.81 -3.81
N VAL A 288 -18.28 -11.74 -3.34
CA VAL A 288 -18.53 -13.18 -3.46
C VAL A 288 -19.73 -13.57 -2.61
N VAL A 289 -19.75 -13.15 -1.34
CA VAL A 289 -20.83 -13.54 -0.42
C VAL A 289 -22.17 -12.93 -0.82
N LEU A 290 -22.19 -11.65 -1.23
CA LEU A 290 -23.40 -10.97 -1.68
C LEU A 290 -23.88 -11.42 -3.07
N ARG A 291 -23.19 -12.37 -3.73
CA ARG A 291 -23.47 -12.82 -5.10
C ARG A 291 -23.72 -11.64 -6.03
N ALA A 292 -22.80 -10.67 -6.03
CA ALA A 292 -22.98 -9.45 -6.79
C ALA A 292 -23.39 -9.75 -8.23
N GLU A 293 -24.60 -9.34 -8.61
CA GLU A 293 -25.22 -9.67 -9.91
C GLU A 293 -24.38 -9.15 -11.10
N HIS A 294 -23.49 -8.20 -10.84
CA HIS A 294 -22.74 -7.44 -11.83
C HIS A 294 -21.31 -7.11 -11.33
N PRO A 295 -20.40 -8.10 -11.24
CA PRO A 295 -19.06 -7.92 -10.67
C PRO A 295 -18.22 -6.88 -11.44
N THR A 296 -18.39 -6.82 -12.76
CA THR A 296 -17.69 -5.87 -13.64
C THR A 296 -17.97 -4.43 -13.27
N TRP A 297 -19.22 -4.11 -12.93
CA TRP A 297 -19.63 -2.75 -12.56
C TRP A 297 -19.00 -2.29 -11.25
N TRP A 298 -18.86 -3.21 -10.27
CA TRP A 298 -18.13 -2.92 -9.04
C TRP A 298 -16.65 -2.61 -9.31
N GLY A 299 -15.99 -3.41 -10.15
CA GLY A 299 -14.62 -3.14 -10.58
C GLY A 299 -14.48 -1.77 -11.25
N VAL A 300 -15.41 -1.42 -12.16
CA VAL A 300 -15.43 -0.12 -12.84
C VAL A 300 -15.63 1.05 -11.86
N VAL A 301 -16.60 0.96 -10.95
CA VAL A 301 -16.87 2.03 -9.98
C VAL A 301 -15.68 2.24 -9.06
N LEU A 302 -15.12 1.16 -8.51
CA LEU A 302 -13.95 1.23 -7.63
C LEU A 302 -12.72 1.78 -8.37
N GLY A 303 -12.47 1.30 -9.59
CA GLY A 303 -11.38 1.78 -10.43
C GLY A 303 -11.52 3.26 -10.80
N ALA A 304 -12.73 3.70 -11.17
CA ALA A 304 -13.01 5.09 -11.51
C ALA A 304 -12.83 6.02 -10.32
N VAL A 305 -13.38 5.66 -9.15
CA VAL A 305 -13.23 6.47 -7.93
C VAL A 305 -11.77 6.49 -7.47
N GLY A 306 -11.10 5.33 -7.44
CA GLY A 306 -9.69 5.24 -7.05
C GLY A 306 -8.77 6.05 -7.97
N GLY A 307 -8.97 5.94 -9.29
CA GLY A 307 -8.27 6.72 -10.30
C GLY A 307 -8.51 8.22 -10.15
N ALA A 308 -9.77 8.64 -9.96
CA ALA A 308 -10.10 10.05 -9.76
C ALA A 308 -9.42 10.65 -8.52
N LEU A 309 -9.36 9.91 -7.40
CA LEU A 309 -8.67 10.34 -6.18
C LEU A 309 -7.17 10.52 -6.41
N LEU A 310 -6.51 9.58 -7.10
CA LEU A 310 -5.08 9.68 -7.38
C LEU A 310 -4.77 10.81 -8.36
N VAL A 311 -5.58 10.98 -9.42
CA VAL A 311 -5.45 12.10 -10.36
C VAL A 311 -5.66 13.44 -9.64
N TYR A 312 -6.64 13.53 -8.74
CA TYR A 312 -6.87 14.72 -7.93
C TYR A 312 -5.64 15.11 -7.11
N VAL A 313 -5.02 14.15 -6.40
CA VAL A 313 -3.82 14.42 -5.60
C VAL A 313 -2.63 14.79 -6.50
N LEU A 314 -2.48 14.13 -7.64
CA LEU A 314 -1.45 14.45 -8.63
C LEU A 314 -1.60 15.91 -9.14
N VAL A 315 -2.78 16.31 -9.59
CA VAL A 315 -3.05 17.69 -10.07
C VAL A 315 -2.87 18.72 -8.94
N ARG A 316 -3.34 18.42 -7.74
CA ARG A 316 -3.25 19.32 -6.58
C ARG A 316 -1.80 19.55 -6.13
N SER A 317 -1.00 18.49 -6.05
CA SER A 317 0.42 18.58 -5.67
C SER A 317 1.24 19.41 -6.67
N SER A 318 0.83 19.37 -7.92
CA SER A 318 1.42 20.14 -9.01
C SER A 318 1.17 21.63 -8.91
N GLY A 319 -0.09 22.02 -8.65
CA GLY A 319 -0.46 23.44 -8.52
C GLY A 319 0.22 24.17 -7.36
N ARG A 320 0.50 23.47 -6.25
CA ARG A 320 1.25 24.03 -5.11
C ARG A 320 2.69 24.38 -5.46
N SER A 321 3.28 23.55 -6.30
CA SER A 321 4.67 23.66 -6.67
C SER A 321 4.95 24.85 -7.57
N PHE A 322 4.07 25.07 -8.54
CA PHE A 322 4.12 26.24 -9.41
C PHE A 322 4.01 27.56 -8.61
N ARG A 323 3.11 27.62 -7.61
CA ARG A 323 2.98 28.79 -6.73
C ARG A 323 4.24 29.07 -5.91
N ARG A 324 4.93 28.02 -5.41
CA ARG A 324 6.19 28.20 -4.67
C ARG A 324 7.32 28.71 -5.57
N GLN A 325 7.42 28.21 -6.79
CA GLN A 325 8.39 28.70 -7.78
C GLN A 325 8.12 30.16 -8.14
N GLN A 326 6.85 30.55 -8.31
CA GLN A 326 6.48 31.96 -8.53
C GLN A 326 6.82 32.87 -7.33
N ALA A 327 6.65 32.38 -6.11
CA ALA A 327 6.99 33.15 -4.89
C ALA A 327 8.51 33.32 -4.67
N THR A 328 9.35 32.50 -5.30
CA THR A 328 10.82 32.55 -5.18
C THR A 328 11.51 33.28 -6.32
N LEU A 329 10.77 33.71 -7.35
CA LEU A 329 11.34 34.52 -8.44
C LEU A 329 11.64 35.94 -7.95
N PRO A 330 12.91 36.41 -8.08
CA PRO A 330 13.31 37.75 -7.67
C PRO A 330 12.62 38.79 -8.57
N GLY A 331 11.55 39.41 -8.06
CA GLY A 331 10.76 40.41 -8.79
C GLY A 331 9.24 40.32 -8.55
N ALA A 332 8.73 39.20 -8.03
CA ALA A 332 7.30 39.03 -7.74
C ALA A 332 6.91 39.44 -6.31
N GLY A 333 7.87 39.56 -5.40
CA GLY A 333 7.67 40.20 -4.11
C GLY A 333 7.81 41.70 -4.28
N GLY A 334 6.75 42.45 -3.97
CA GLY A 334 6.89 43.88 -3.67
C GLY A 334 8.01 44.10 -2.64
N PRO A 335 8.54 45.33 -2.53
CA PRO A 335 9.62 45.63 -1.60
C PRO A 335 9.31 45.00 -0.24
N PRO A 336 10.29 44.32 0.39
CA PRO A 336 10.07 43.63 1.66
C PRO A 336 9.33 44.59 2.59
N PRO A 337 8.28 44.14 3.30
CA PRO A 337 7.55 45.02 4.21
C PRO A 337 8.59 45.68 5.10
N TYR A 338 8.64 47.01 5.05
CA TYR A 338 9.53 47.80 5.89
C TYR A 338 9.21 47.41 7.33
N VAL A 339 10.07 46.59 7.93
CA VAL A 339 10.01 46.29 9.35
C VAL A 339 10.72 47.47 10.00
N PRO A 340 9.99 48.44 10.60
CA PRO A 340 10.64 49.50 11.35
C PRO A 340 11.54 48.83 12.41
N PRO A 341 12.78 49.28 12.61
CA PRO A 341 13.66 48.73 13.63
C PRO A 341 12.97 48.85 15.00
N THR A 342 12.46 47.74 15.52
CA THR A 342 11.67 47.71 16.77
C THR A 342 12.54 47.71 18.02
N SER A 343 13.85 47.85 17.89
CA SER A 343 14.74 48.03 19.04
C SER A 343 15.98 48.82 18.66
N PRO A 344 16.42 49.77 19.52
CA PRO A 344 17.75 50.35 19.40
C PRO A 344 18.79 49.23 19.46
N PRO A 345 19.91 49.35 18.72
CA PRO A 345 20.98 48.37 18.76
C PRO A 345 21.36 48.11 20.23
N PRO A 346 21.51 46.85 20.65
CA PRO A 346 21.94 46.53 22.00
C PRO A 346 23.22 47.29 22.28
N ALA A 347 23.26 48.04 23.39
CA ALA A 347 24.43 48.77 23.82
C ALA A 347 25.63 47.82 23.77
N GLY A 348 26.64 48.18 22.98
CA GLY A 348 27.84 47.37 22.83
C GLY A 348 28.44 47.08 24.22
N PRO A 349 29.09 45.91 24.39
CA PRO A 349 29.73 45.58 25.65
C PRO A 349 30.71 46.70 26.03
N PRO A 350 30.77 47.10 27.31
CA PRO A 350 31.71 48.12 27.77
C PRO A 350 33.14 47.72 27.38
N PRO A 351 33.98 48.68 26.97
CA PRO A 351 35.36 48.39 26.59
C PRO A 351 36.05 47.66 27.75
N THR A 352 36.54 46.45 27.47
CA THR A 352 37.34 45.69 28.42
C THR A 352 38.62 46.47 28.70
N SER A 353 38.94 46.62 29.98
CA SER A 353 40.14 47.29 30.46
C SER A 353 41.41 46.70 29.80
N PRO A 354 42.43 47.54 29.53
CA PRO A 354 43.67 47.09 28.95
C PRO A 354 44.34 46.03 29.84
N PRO A 355 44.98 45.00 29.24
CA PRO A 355 45.62 43.95 30.01
C PRO A 355 46.76 44.51 30.88
N PRO A 356 46.97 43.97 32.09
CA PRO A 356 48.05 44.40 32.97
C PRO A 356 49.40 44.16 32.31
N THR A 357 50.24 45.20 32.28
CA THR A 357 51.62 45.12 31.80
C THR A 357 52.41 44.16 32.68
N SER A 358 52.96 43.11 32.07
CA SER A 358 53.86 42.17 32.73
C SER A 358 55.12 42.89 33.24
N PRO A 359 55.62 42.52 34.43
CA PRO A 359 56.83 43.11 34.99
C PRO A 359 58.08 42.74 34.17
N PRO A 360 59.12 43.60 34.16
CA PRO A 360 60.35 43.34 33.43
C PRO A 360 61.09 42.15 34.04
N LEU A 361 61.58 41.25 33.17
CA LEU A 361 62.41 40.11 33.53
C LEU A 361 63.86 40.55 33.83
N PRO A 362 64.54 39.94 34.80
CA PRO A 362 65.95 40.20 35.14
C PRO A 362 66.95 39.62 34.13
#